data_AF-A0A0Q7S2Y1-F1
#
_entry.id   AF-A0A0Q7S2Y1-F1
#
_cell.length_a   1.000
_cell.length_b   1.000
_cell.length_c   1.000
_cell.angle_alpha   90.00
_cell.angle_beta   90.00
_cell.angle_gamma   90.00
#
_symmetry.space_group_name_H-M   'P 1'
#
loop_
_entity.id
_entity.type
_entity.pdbx_description
1 polymer ?
#
loop_
_entity_poly.entity_id
_entity_poly.type
_entity_poly.pdbx_seq_one_letter_code
_entity_poly.pdbx_strand_id
1 'polypeptide(L)'
;MAWCLLPLSAHAQQADPAVWGVYARLIGATMAYERHAALTFSWYWNGDKTAIVEDQGKHLDTGEIKSLGGGRLARFVKGDLIWSGTIQPDGAVVWDAEGNFFTKRAGGPFRIRLDGDSALIEESVELEKGKVTWTSPRRRWVGSLPAPAPVAAAASAPEAAGSAPSAVAEAKAVEEKTGPRELSEQDLAKLRASMARDKVQRAELLKRQQEEARRQEEARRQQAEYDARMAAQRAAEERAERAEARAADDAFAGALMNGLNVFKGEMAKNQAQQAQQQAFLANLQRQQQQAADARQREQDRQRQAAAQEQLARQQAAAAQAQPQRQAGNGGGTATRPTQAQANQTAQTAQTAQAAQAAQAAQAEAVERQLRERAAAERQRQQQLREQRQAEERVAAAAPAPRPADPPQRASTLDDPSRCVSQPSQVRNPNCKEGTAFTVTNSCAQPVDVRLCIKTRQGGWDCGASWGVGPGADWSYPSCRGTSTAFMDVRSAGSNRRFADPP
;
A
#
# COMPACT_ATOMS: atom_id res chain seq x y z
N MET A 1 9.49 -64.54 -22.69
CA MET A 1 8.57 -63.43 -22.39
C MET A 1 9.36 -62.34 -21.69
N ALA A 2 9.90 -61.39 -22.46
CA ALA A 2 10.70 -60.28 -21.94
C ALA A 2 9.76 -59.09 -21.66
N TRP A 3 9.70 -58.68 -20.41
CA TRP A 3 8.96 -57.49 -19.98
C TRP A 3 9.76 -56.24 -20.38
N CYS A 4 9.31 -55.53 -21.41
CA CYS A 4 9.77 -54.19 -21.74
C CYS A 4 9.23 -53.18 -20.70
N LEU A 5 10.01 -52.95 -19.65
CA LEU A 5 9.87 -51.77 -18.80
C LEU A 5 10.41 -50.56 -19.59
N LEU A 6 9.53 -49.86 -20.30
CA LEU A 6 9.84 -48.51 -20.78
C LEU A 6 9.75 -47.56 -19.58
N PRO A 7 10.85 -46.89 -19.18
CA PRO A 7 10.74 -45.78 -18.24
C PRO A 7 9.98 -44.67 -18.97
N LEU A 8 8.71 -44.47 -18.60
CA LEU A 8 7.99 -43.24 -18.94
C LEU A 8 8.86 -42.09 -18.42
N SER A 9 9.48 -41.39 -19.36
CA SER A 9 10.33 -40.25 -19.09
C SER A 9 9.45 -39.13 -18.55
N ALA A 10 9.36 -39.02 -17.22
CA ALA A 10 8.70 -37.93 -16.49
C ALA A 10 9.38 -36.56 -16.70
N HIS A 11 10.16 -36.40 -17.79
CA HIS A 11 10.98 -35.24 -18.07
C HIS A 11 10.33 -34.24 -19.05
N ALA A 12 9.22 -34.61 -19.71
CA ALA A 12 8.59 -33.79 -20.74
C ALA A 12 7.46 -32.85 -20.25
N GLN A 13 7.13 -32.83 -18.95
CA GLN A 13 6.27 -31.79 -18.36
C GLN A 13 7.02 -30.45 -18.12
N GLN A 14 8.27 -30.36 -18.57
CA GLN A 14 9.10 -29.17 -18.42
C GLN A 14 8.55 -28.04 -19.29
N ALA A 15 7.99 -27.03 -18.61
CA ALA A 15 7.48 -25.77 -19.17
C ALA A 15 6.15 -25.84 -19.94
N ASP A 16 5.15 -26.56 -19.42
CA ASP A 16 3.77 -26.40 -19.90
C ASP A 16 3.28 -24.94 -19.65
N PRO A 17 2.90 -24.18 -20.69
CA PRO A 17 2.34 -22.84 -20.52
C PRO A 17 1.07 -22.79 -19.67
N ALA A 18 0.29 -23.86 -19.59
CA ALA A 18 -0.87 -23.92 -18.71
C ALA A 18 -0.48 -23.92 -17.22
N VAL A 19 0.74 -24.37 -16.90
CA VAL A 19 1.27 -24.48 -15.53
C VAL A 19 2.12 -23.26 -15.15
N TRP A 20 2.84 -22.68 -16.11
CA TRP A 20 3.85 -21.63 -15.87
C TRP A 20 3.56 -20.30 -16.57
N GLY A 21 2.53 -20.24 -17.41
CA GLY A 21 2.17 -19.05 -18.20
C GLY A 21 3.36 -18.57 -19.03
N VAL A 22 3.61 -17.27 -18.97
CA VAL A 22 4.69 -16.57 -19.66
C VAL A 22 6.08 -17.12 -19.32
N TYR A 23 6.28 -17.63 -18.09
CA TYR A 23 7.58 -18.11 -17.65
C TYR A 23 8.00 -19.41 -18.32
N ALA A 24 7.06 -20.20 -18.85
CA ALA A 24 7.38 -21.37 -19.67
C ALA A 24 8.28 -20.99 -20.86
N ARG A 25 8.01 -19.85 -21.49
CA ARG A 25 8.76 -19.36 -22.66
C ARG A 25 10.07 -18.65 -22.29
N LEU A 26 10.23 -18.25 -21.03
CA LEU A 26 11.42 -17.54 -20.57
C LEU A 26 12.57 -18.48 -20.19
N ILE A 27 12.34 -19.77 -20.03
CA ILE A 27 13.40 -20.72 -19.64
C ILE A 27 14.51 -20.77 -20.68
N GLY A 28 15.71 -20.33 -20.30
CA GLY A 28 16.88 -20.19 -21.16
C GLY A 28 17.03 -18.78 -21.77
N ALA A 29 16.05 -17.90 -21.58
CA ALA A 29 16.14 -16.51 -22.02
C ALA A 29 17.08 -15.70 -21.12
N THR A 30 17.74 -14.72 -21.72
CA THR A 30 18.42 -13.63 -21.02
C THR A 30 17.94 -12.32 -21.62
N MET A 31 17.42 -11.43 -20.79
CA MET A 31 16.88 -10.15 -21.24
C MET A 31 17.48 -8.99 -20.46
N ALA A 32 17.74 -7.89 -21.15
CA ALA A 32 18.25 -6.65 -20.56
C ALA A 32 17.12 -5.64 -20.37
N TYR A 33 17.13 -4.93 -19.25
CA TYR A 33 16.17 -3.86 -19.03
C TYR A 33 16.43 -2.70 -20.00
N GLU A 34 15.42 -2.30 -20.79
CA GLU A 34 15.58 -1.35 -21.91
C GLU A 34 16.18 0.00 -21.46
N ARG A 35 15.83 0.47 -20.25
CA ARG A 35 16.36 1.73 -19.71
C ARG A 35 17.71 1.59 -18.99
N HIS A 36 18.07 0.38 -18.55
CA HIS A 36 19.37 0.11 -17.91
C HIS A 36 19.90 -1.25 -18.35
N ALA A 37 20.62 -1.27 -19.48
CA ALA A 37 21.14 -2.51 -20.07
C ALA A 37 22.06 -3.32 -19.15
N ALA A 38 22.63 -2.71 -18.10
CA ALA A 38 23.43 -3.40 -17.08
C ALA A 38 22.59 -4.33 -16.17
N LEU A 39 21.26 -4.14 -16.11
CA LEU A 39 20.36 -5.02 -15.38
C LEU A 39 19.85 -6.11 -16.33
N THR A 40 20.49 -7.28 -16.25
CA THR A 40 20.11 -8.48 -17.00
C THR A 40 19.36 -9.45 -16.12
N PHE A 41 18.31 -10.04 -16.68
CA PHE A 41 17.51 -11.07 -16.06
C PHE A 41 17.66 -12.35 -16.88
N SER A 42 17.89 -13.47 -16.22
CA SER A 42 17.88 -14.79 -16.85
C SER A 42 16.94 -15.73 -16.09
N TRP A 43 16.31 -16.64 -16.82
CA TRP A 43 15.40 -17.62 -16.25
C TRP A 43 15.87 -19.03 -16.59
N TYR A 44 15.97 -19.88 -15.59
CA TYR A 44 16.39 -21.27 -15.76
C TYR A 44 15.75 -22.17 -14.71
N TRP A 45 15.72 -23.47 -14.94
CA TRP A 45 15.26 -24.42 -13.92
C TRP A 45 16.26 -24.52 -12.78
N ASN A 46 15.77 -24.60 -11.55
CA ASN A 46 16.61 -25.04 -10.43
C ASN A 46 17.08 -26.50 -10.64
N GLY A 47 18.05 -26.97 -9.84
CA GLY A 47 18.65 -28.29 -10.00
C GLY A 47 17.62 -29.43 -10.05
N ASP A 48 16.56 -29.33 -9.26
CA ASP A 48 15.50 -30.35 -9.15
C ASP A 48 14.36 -30.14 -10.17
N LYS A 49 14.42 -29.09 -11.00
CA LYS A 49 13.37 -28.71 -11.98
C LYS A 49 11.98 -28.55 -11.37
N THR A 50 11.91 -28.13 -10.11
CA THR A 50 10.68 -27.85 -9.36
C THR A 50 10.33 -26.37 -9.33
N ALA A 51 11.30 -25.50 -9.63
CA ALA A 51 11.13 -24.05 -9.62
C ALA A 51 11.89 -23.41 -10.79
N ILE A 52 11.34 -22.31 -11.30
CA ILE A 52 12.03 -21.43 -12.23
C ILE A 52 12.82 -20.41 -11.42
N VAL A 53 14.14 -20.43 -11.55
CA VAL A 53 15.04 -19.43 -10.98
C VAL A 53 15.03 -18.20 -11.88
N GLU A 54 14.73 -17.04 -11.30
CA GLU A 54 14.88 -15.72 -11.90
C GLU A 54 16.13 -15.06 -11.32
N ASP A 55 17.21 -15.10 -12.09
CA ASP A 55 18.49 -14.50 -11.72
C ASP A 55 18.55 -13.08 -12.27
N GLN A 56 18.69 -12.11 -11.37
CA GLN A 56 18.68 -10.68 -11.66
C GLN A 56 20.11 -10.10 -11.74
N GLY A 57 21.10 -10.98 -11.89
CA GLY A 57 22.52 -10.64 -11.91
C GLY A 57 23.06 -10.24 -10.53
N LYS A 58 24.27 -9.66 -10.51
CA LYS A 58 25.01 -9.36 -9.26
C LYS A 58 24.37 -8.29 -8.37
N HIS A 59 23.37 -7.57 -8.86
CA HIS A 59 22.84 -6.38 -8.19
C HIS A 59 21.61 -6.66 -7.34
N LEU A 60 20.97 -7.82 -7.51
CA LEU A 60 19.69 -8.14 -6.91
C LEU A 60 19.67 -9.61 -6.48
N ASP A 61 18.86 -9.91 -5.46
CA ASP A 61 18.70 -11.28 -4.97
C ASP A 61 17.99 -12.15 -6.02
N THR A 62 18.45 -13.40 -6.15
CA THR A 62 17.81 -14.40 -7.01
C THR A 62 16.41 -14.75 -6.49
N GLY A 63 15.43 -14.79 -7.41
CA GLY A 63 14.07 -15.23 -7.11
C GLY A 63 13.82 -16.67 -7.53
N GLU A 64 12.95 -17.38 -6.82
CA GLU A 64 12.41 -18.69 -7.23
C GLU A 64 10.92 -18.57 -7.49
N ILE A 65 10.46 -19.03 -8.65
CA ILE A 65 9.05 -19.09 -9.03
C ILE A 65 8.62 -20.55 -8.97
N LYS A 66 7.62 -20.85 -8.15
CA LYS A 66 7.07 -22.20 -7.92
C LYS A 66 5.62 -22.25 -8.38
N SER A 67 5.23 -23.35 -9.02
CA SER A 67 3.82 -23.61 -9.30
C SER A 67 3.12 -24.10 -8.04
N LEU A 68 1.94 -23.54 -7.77
CA LEU A 68 1.04 -24.00 -6.71
C LEU A 68 -0.10 -24.86 -7.28
N GLY A 69 -0.07 -25.17 -8.58
CA GLY A 69 -1.18 -25.81 -9.29
C GLY A 69 -2.34 -24.86 -9.57
N GLY A 70 -3.30 -25.30 -10.39
CA GLY A 70 -4.53 -24.55 -10.68
C GLY A 70 -4.31 -23.17 -11.29
N GLY A 71 -3.26 -22.98 -12.09
CA GLY A 71 -2.91 -21.69 -12.68
C GLY A 71 -2.28 -20.68 -11.69
N ARG A 72 -1.90 -21.11 -10.49
CA ARG A 72 -1.29 -20.24 -9.47
C ARG A 72 0.22 -20.43 -9.38
N LEU A 73 0.93 -19.33 -9.18
CA LEU A 73 2.38 -19.28 -8.99
C LEU A 73 2.71 -18.58 -7.66
N ALA A 74 3.90 -18.86 -7.13
CA ALA A 74 4.45 -18.17 -5.96
C ALA A 74 5.90 -17.77 -6.26
N ARG A 75 6.27 -16.53 -5.93
CA ARG A 75 7.63 -16.01 -6.10
C ARG A 75 8.29 -15.79 -4.75
N PHE A 76 9.40 -16.48 -4.54
CA PHE A 76 10.20 -16.44 -3.32
C PHE A 76 11.51 -15.70 -3.56
N VAL A 77 11.99 -14.96 -2.56
CA VAL A 77 13.33 -14.37 -2.57
C VAL A 77 13.96 -14.67 -1.22
N LYS A 78 15.14 -15.30 -1.20
CA LYS A 78 15.79 -15.78 0.05
C LYS A 78 14.89 -16.68 0.92
N GLY A 79 13.99 -17.43 0.27
CA GLY A 79 13.04 -18.33 0.94
C GLY A 79 11.75 -17.68 1.43
N ASP A 80 11.66 -16.35 1.43
CA ASP A 80 10.45 -15.62 1.81
C ASP A 80 9.50 -15.49 0.62
N LEU A 81 8.21 -15.77 0.85
CA LEU A 81 7.16 -15.53 -0.14
C LEU A 81 6.96 -14.02 -0.31
N ILE A 82 7.21 -13.51 -1.51
CA ILE A 82 7.08 -12.09 -1.81
C ILE A 82 5.85 -11.81 -2.66
N TRP A 83 5.53 -12.68 -3.63
CA TRP A 83 4.39 -12.47 -4.53
C TRP A 83 3.61 -13.76 -4.79
N SER A 84 2.29 -13.60 -4.93
CA SER A 84 1.37 -14.64 -5.38
C SER A 84 0.86 -14.31 -6.78
N GLY A 85 1.08 -15.23 -7.71
CA GLY A 85 0.80 -15.05 -9.14
C GLY A 85 -0.41 -15.84 -9.60
N THR A 86 -1.17 -15.29 -10.54
CA THR A 86 -2.26 -15.98 -11.25
C THR A 86 -2.05 -15.90 -12.74
N ILE A 87 -1.99 -17.05 -13.41
CA ILE A 87 -1.90 -17.18 -14.86
C ILE A 87 -3.26 -16.81 -15.46
N GLN A 88 -3.24 -15.87 -16.38
CA GLN A 88 -4.40 -15.39 -17.12
C GLN A 88 -4.63 -16.24 -18.38
N PRO A 89 -5.83 -16.19 -19.00
CA PRO A 89 -6.14 -16.97 -20.21
C PRO A 89 -5.21 -16.73 -21.40
N ASP A 90 -4.57 -15.56 -21.47
CA ASP A 90 -3.59 -15.22 -22.50
C ASP A 90 -2.15 -15.66 -22.16
N GLY A 91 -1.98 -16.40 -21.05
CA GLY A 91 -0.69 -16.85 -20.54
C GLY A 91 0.07 -15.80 -19.74
N ALA A 92 -0.40 -14.55 -19.64
CA ALA A 92 0.23 -13.54 -18.79
C ALA A 92 0.11 -13.93 -17.31
N VAL A 93 1.03 -13.46 -16.47
CA VAL A 93 0.98 -13.70 -15.02
C VAL A 93 0.72 -12.39 -14.30
N VAL A 94 -0.36 -12.34 -13.52
CA VAL A 94 -0.68 -11.23 -12.63
C VAL A 94 -0.16 -11.55 -11.24
N TRP A 95 0.79 -10.75 -10.76
CA TRP A 95 1.38 -10.83 -9.43
C TRP A 95 0.66 -9.89 -8.47
N ASP A 96 0.17 -10.45 -7.36
CA ASP A 96 -0.40 -9.73 -6.24
C ASP A 96 0.53 -9.79 -5.02
N ALA A 97 0.62 -8.68 -4.31
CA ALA A 97 1.45 -8.51 -3.14
C ALA A 97 0.75 -9.13 -1.93
N GLU A 98 1.29 -10.22 -1.38
CA GLU A 98 0.77 -10.79 -0.14
C GLU A 98 1.18 -9.93 1.07
N GLY A 99 0.46 -8.82 1.27
CA GLY A 99 0.32 -8.10 2.56
C GLY A 99 1.57 -7.52 3.22
N ASN A 100 2.77 -7.88 2.78
CA ASN A 100 4.02 -7.47 3.40
C ASN A 100 4.29 -6.00 3.06
N PHE A 101 4.73 -5.23 4.06
CA PHE A 101 5.06 -3.81 3.92
C PHE A 101 6.05 -3.54 2.78
N PHE A 102 6.99 -4.45 2.55
CA PHE A 102 8.01 -4.32 1.49
C PHE A 102 7.41 -4.36 0.07
N THR A 103 6.39 -5.17 -0.19
CA THR A 103 5.77 -5.27 -1.52
C THR A 103 4.89 -4.09 -1.86
N LYS A 104 4.29 -3.42 -0.86
CA LYS A 104 3.60 -2.14 -1.07
C LYS A 104 4.56 -1.03 -1.55
N ARG A 105 5.80 -1.02 -1.06
CA ARG A 105 6.85 -0.11 -1.55
C ARG A 105 7.37 -0.48 -2.93
N ALA A 106 7.28 -1.76 -3.32
CA ALA A 106 7.76 -2.27 -4.60
C ALA A 106 6.83 -1.95 -5.79
N GLY A 107 5.76 -1.18 -5.60
CA GLY A 107 4.97 -0.58 -6.69
C GLY A 107 3.63 -1.24 -6.99
N GLY A 108 3.05 -1.95 -6.02
CA GLY A 108 1.71 -2.55 -6.14
C GLY A 108 1.67 -3.80 -7.03
N PRO A 109 0.47 -4.34 -7.30
CA PRO A 109 0.30 -5.49 -8.18
C PRO A 109 0.74 -5.15 -9.61
N PHE A 110 1.27 -6.15 -10.31
CA PHE A 110 1.77 -5.99 -11.67
C PHE A 110 1.50 -7.23 -12.51
N ARG A 111 1.53 -7.07 -13.82
CA ARG A 111 1.32 -8.13 -14.80
C ARG A 111 2.56 -8.29 -15.67
N ILE A 112 2.98 -9.53 -15.86
CA ILE A 112 4.08 -9.90 -16.75
C ILE A 112 3.50 -10.58 -17.99
N ARG A 113 3.84 -10.06 -19.17
CA ARG A 113 3.47 -10.65 -20.47
C ARG A 113 4.62 -10.54 -21.47
N LEU A 114 4.59 -11.38 -22.50
CA LEU A 114 5.46 -11.22 -23.65
C LEU A 114 4.83 -10.28 -24.69
N ASP A 115 5.68 -9.54 -25.37
CA ASP A 115 5.36 -8.70 -26.53
C ASP A 115 6.14 -9.26 -27.73
N GLY A 116 5.49 -10.17 -28.46
CA GLY A 116 6.14 -10.97 -29.49
C GLY A 116 7.20 -11.93 -28.93
N ASP A 117 8.28 -12.11 -29.69
CA ASP A 117 9.39 -13.01 -29.33
C ASP A 117 10.64 -12.28 -28.81
N SER A 118 10.56 -10.96 -28.64
CA SER A 118 11.72 -10.11 -28.37
C SER A 118 11.63 -9.30 -27.08
N ALA A 119 10.47 -9.24 -26.44
CA ALA A 119 10.29 -8.39 -25.28
C ALA A 119 9.40 -9.01 -24.19
N LEU A 120 9.81 -8.76 -22.94
CA LEU A 120 9.00 -8.97 -21.74
C LEU A 120 8.51 -7.60 -21.27
N ILE A 121 7.23 -7.50 -20.94
CA ILE A 121 6.60 -6.27 -20.43
C ILE A 121 6.09 -6.53 -19.02
N GLU A 122 6.47 -5.65 -18.10
CA GLU A 122 5.86 -5.52 -16.78
C GLU A 122 4.93 -4.31 -16.82
N GLU A 123 3.66 -4.54 -16.51
CA GLU A 123 2.61 -3.54 -16.46
C GLU A 123 2.20 -3.36 -14.99
N SER A 124 2.08 -2.13 -14.50
CA SER A 124 1.33 -1.86 -13.29
C SER A 124 -0.15 -2.15 -13.54
N VAL A 125 -0.81 -2.83 -12.60
CA VAL A 125 -2.23 -3.13 -12.73
C VAL A 125 -3.02 -2.66 -11.51
N GLU A 126 -4.29 -2.34 -11.71
CA GLU A 126 -5.26 -2.24 -10.62
C GLU A 126 -6.14 -3.48 -10.61
N LEU A 127 -6.36 -4.02 -9.41
CA LEU A 127 -7.16 -5.22 -9.20
C LEU A 127 -8.45 -4.86 -8.46
N GLU A 128 -9.59 -5.22 -9.02
CA GLU A 128 -10.89 -5.20 -8.34
C GLU A 128 -11.39 -6.64 -8.19
N LYS A 129 -11.48 -7.13 -6.93
CA LYS A 129 -11.89 -8.51 -6.62
C LYS A 129 -11.07 -9.56 -7.39
N GLY A 130 -9.76 -9.33 -7.52
CA GLY A 130 -8.83 -10.22 -8.22
C GLY A 130 -8.88 -10.14 -9.75
N LYS A 131 -9.66 -9.22 -10.34
CA LYS A 131 -9.70 -8.97 -11.79
C LYS A 131 -8.95 -7.69 -12.14
N VAL A 132 -8.18 -7.74 -13.22
CA VAL A 132 -7.48 -6.56 -13.76
C VAL A 132 -8.50 -5.58 -14.34
N THR A 133 -8.56 -4.36 -13.81
CA THR A 133 -9.46 -3.30 -14.29
C THR A 133 -8.73 -2.19 -15.03
N TRP A 134 -7.44 -2.01 -14.76
CA TRP A 134 -6.58 -1.04 -15.41
C TRP A 134 -5.15 -1.57 -15.55
N THR A 135 -4.46 -1.15 -16.61
CA THR A 135 -3.07 -1.53 -16.91
C THR A 135 -2.29 -0.33 -17.42
N SER A 136 -1.05 -0.14 -16.97
CA SER A 136 -0.10 0.81 -17.55
C SER A 136 1.28 0.17 -17.67
N PRO A 137 2.01 0.35 -18.80
CA PRO A 137 3.36 -0.15 -18.94
C PRO A 137 4.27 0.46 -17.86
N ARG A 138 5.08 -0.39 -17.22
CA ARG A 138 6.00 -0.01 -16.16
C ARG A 138 7.46 -0.25 -16.56
N ARG A 139 7.76 -1.44 -17.07
CA ARG A 139 9.11 -1.83 -17.53
C ARG A 139 9.03 -2.69 -18.78
N ARG A 140 10.09 -2.61 -19.57
CA ARG A 140 10.31 -3.42 -20.77
C ARG A 140 11.71 -4.00 -20.72
N TRP A 141 11.82 -5.31 -20.92
CA TRP A 141 13.09 -5.98 -21.15
C TRP A 141 13.14 -6.49 -22.56
N VAL A 142 14.31 -6.37 -23.17
CA VAL A 142 14.57 -6.77 -24.54
C VAL A 142 15.64 -7.85 -24.55
N GLY A 143 15.45 -8.86 -25.38
CA GLY A 143 16.37 -9.99 -25.51
C GLY A 143 15.82 -11.04 -26.45
N SER A 144 16.57 -12.12 -26.63
CA SER A 144 16.12 -13.24 -27.46
C SER A 144 15.44 -14.28 -26.59
N LEU A 145 14.20 -14.63 -26.93
CA LEU A 145 13.60 -15.84 -26.40
C LEU A 145 14.26 -17.08 -27.04
N PRO A 146 14.40 -18.18 -26.29
CA PRO A 146 14.75 -19.46 -26.88
C PRO A 146 13.64 -19.87 -27.85
N ALA A 147 14.02 -20.58 -28.92
CA ALA A 147 13.05 -21.14 -29.84
C ALA A 147 12.02 -21.95 -29.04
N PRO A 148 10.71 -21.79 -29.30
CA PRO A 148 9.69 -22.54 -28.59
C PRO A 148 10.02 -24.02 -28.73
N ALA A 149 10.07 -24.73 -27.61
CA ALA A 149 10.21 -26.18 -27.64
C ALA A 149 9.12 -26.73 -28.57
N PRO A 150 9.43 -27.65 -29.49
CA PRO A 150 8.44 -28.22 -30.39
C PRO A 150 7.35 -28.81 -29.52
N VAL A 151 6.19 -28.15 -29.48
CA VAL A 151 5.03 -28.61 -28.74
C VAL A 151 4.64 -29.90 -29.43
N ALA A 152 4.99 -31.04 -28.84
CA ALA A 152 4.50 -32.32 -29.30
C ALA A 152 2.98 -32.19 -29.32
N ALA A 153 2.39 -32.15 -30.52
CA ALA A 153 0.98 -31.87 -30.72
C ALA A 153 0.18 -32.76 -29.77
N ALA A 154 -0.32 -32.14 -28.70
CA ALA A 154 -1.08 -32.85 -27.69
C ALA A 154 -2.37 -33.28 -28.38
N ALA A 155 -2.42 -34.56 -28.73
CA ALA A 155 -3.59 -35.20 -29.28
C ALA A 155 -4.77 -34.88 -28.36
N SER A 156 -5.78 -34.20 -28.92
CA SER A 156 -7.00 -33.85 -28.24
C SER A 156 -7.65 -35.11 -27.68
N ALA A 157 -7.46 -35.37 -26.38
CA ALA A 157 -8.16 -36.42 -25.68
C ALA A 157 -9.59 -35.92 -25.36
N PRO A 158 -10.64 -36.71 -25.64
CA PRO A 158 -12.01 -36.31 -25.35
C PRO A 158 -12.25 -36.28 -23.84
N GLU A 159 -12.98 -35.25 -23.44
CA GLU A 159 -13.49 -34.94 -22.12
C GLU A 159 -14.30 -36.12 -21.54
N ALA A 160 -13.70 -36.87 -20.62
CA ALA A 160 -14.38 -37.92 -19.87
C ALA A 160 -14.95 -37.34 -18.57
N ALA A 161 -16.27 -37.12 -18.56
CA ALA A 161 -17.06 -36.94 -17.36
C ALA A 161 -16.99 -38.22 -16.49
N GLY A 162 -16.68 -38.09 -15.20
CA GLY A 162 -16.56 -39.26 -14.31
C GLY A 162 -16.41 -38.94 -12.83
N SER A 163 -17.56 -38.83 -12.15
CA SER A 163 -17.89 -39.37 -10.83
C SER A 163 -17.03 -39.03 -9.59
N ALA A 164 -17.66 -38.30 -8.66
CA ALA A 164 -17.30 -38.21 -7.25
C ALA A 164 -17.52 -39.53 -6.49
N PRO A 165 -16.71 -39.86 -5.47
CA PRO A 165 -17.09 -40.83 -4.46
C PRO A 165 -17.65 -40.15 -3.20
N SER A 166 -18.93 -40.36 -2.94
CA SER A 166 -19.50 -40.29 -1.58
C SER A 166 -18.99 -41.48 -0.78
N ALA A 167 -18.28 -41.23 0.32
CA ALA A 167 -18.06 -42.21 1.38
C ALA A 167 -18.76 -41.70 2.64
N VAL A 168 -20.00 -42.17 2.83
CA VAL A 168 -20.73 -42.06 4.10
C VAL A 168 -20.21 -43.18 4.99
N ALA A 169 -19.47 -42.81 6.03
CA ALA A 169 -19.07 -43.73 7.08
C ALA A 169 -20.26 -43.97 8.02
N GLU A 170 -20.63 -45.23 8.10
CA GLU A 170 -21.70 -45.82 8.88
C GLU A 170 -21.40 -45.72 10.39
N ALA A 171 -22.07 -44.81 11.09
CA ALA A 171 -22.01 -44.71 12.55
C ALA A 171 -23.08 -45.62 13.17
N LYS A 172 -22.63 -46.71 13.82
CA LYS A 172 -23.44 -47.60 14.64
C LYS A 172 -24.19 -46.81 15.72
N ALA A 173 -25.53 -46.85 15.67
CA ALA A 173 -26.41 -46.43 16.74
C ALA A 173 -26.23 -47.36 17.96
N VAL A 174 -25.81 -46.79 19.07
CA VAL A 174 -25.89 -47.40 20.40
C VAL A 174 -27.16 -46.87 21.06
N GLU A 175 -28.12 -47.75 21.31
CA GLU A 175 -29.36 -47.43 22.04
C GLU A 175 -29.03 -46.96 23.46
N GLU A 176 -29.32 -45.68 23.72
CA GLU A 176 -29.13 -45.03 25.00
C GLU A 176 -30.40 -45.14 25.84
N LYS A 177 -30.36 -45.97 26.89
CA LYS A 177 -31.39 -46.03 27.94
C LYS A 177 -31.35 -44.75 28.76
N THR A 178 -32.21 -43.80 28.43
CA THR A 178 -32.47 -42.57 29.18
C THR A 178 -33.30 -42.86 30.44
N GLY A 179 -32.61 -43.12 31.55
CA GLY A 179 -33.14 -42.91 32.90
C GLY A 179 -32.23 -41.95 33.66
N PRO A 180 -32.74 -41.10 34.56
CA PRO A 180 -31.91 -40.17 35.33
C PRO A 180 -30.92 -40.96 36.19
N ARG A 181 -29.65 -41.01 35.75
CA ARG A 181 -28.56 -41.53 36.56
C ARG A 181 -28.29 -40.52 37.67
N GLU A 182 -28.59 -40.91 38.90
CA GLU A 182 -28.07 -40.20 40.07
C GLU A 182 -26.54 -40.27 40.02
N LEU A 183 -25.89 -39.12 39.86
CA LEU A 183 -24.44 -38.99 39.94
C LEU A 183 -24.01 -39.44 41.33
N SER A 184 -23.15 -40.45 41.40
CA SER A 184 -22.61 -40.92 42.66
C SER A 184 -21.89 -39.78 43.40
N GLU A 185 -21.82 -39.81 44.73
CA GLU A 185 -21.07 -38.81 45.51
C GLU A 185 -19.61 -38.70 45.04
N GLN A 186 -19.05 -39.80 44.54
CA GLN A 186 -17.70 -39.85 43.99
C GLN A 186 -17.58 -39.02 42.70
N ASP A 187 -18.60 -39.01 41.86
CA ASP A 187 -18.62 -38.20 40.63
C ASP A 187 -18.83 -36.72 40.95
N LEU A 188 -19.64 -36.39 41.95
CA LEU A 188 -19.77 -35.02 42.47
C LEU A 188 -18.45 -34.48 43.06
N ALA A 189 -17.70 -35.32 43.80
CA ALA A 189 -16.38 -34.95 44.31
C ALA A 189 -15.37 -34.71 43.18
N LYS A 190 -15.35 -35.58 42.15
CA LYS A 190 -14.51 -35.41 40.95
C LYS A 190 -14.86 -34.15 40.19
N LEU A 191 -16.14 -33.85 40.03
CA LEU A 191 -16.61 -32.64 39.35
C LEU A 191 -16.17 -31.38 40.09
N ARG A 192 -16.34 -31.32 41.43
CA ARG A 192 -15.86 -30.19 42.24
C ARG A 192 -14.35 -29.99 42.13
N ALA A 193 -13.57 -31.09 42.16
CA ALA A 193 -12.12 -31.03 41.97
C ALA A 193 -11.72 -30.58 40.55
N SER A 194 -12.50 -30.92 39.53
CA SER A 194 -12.29 -30.44 38.15
C SER A 194 -12.57 -28.94 38.02
N MET A 195 -13.67 -28.44 38.60
CA MET A 195 -14.01 -27.02 38.57
C MET A 195 -13.01 -26.17 39.36
N ALA A 196 -12.50 -26.68 40.49
CA ALA A 196 -11.44 -26.01 41.25
C ALA A 196 -10.16 -25.85 40.41
N ARG A 197 -9.76 -26.89 39.67
CA ARG A 197 -8.62 -26.84 38.75
C ARG A 197 -8.86 -25.89 37.57
N ASP A 198 -10.04 -25.92 36.96
CA ASP A 198 -10.39 -25.00 35.86
C ASP A 198 -10.37 -23.54 36.32
N LYS A 199 -10.85 -23.26 37.55
CA LYS A 199 -10.80 -21.91 38.12
C LYS A 199 -9.37 -21.39 38.30
N VAL A 200 -8.44 -22.25 38.75
CA VAL A 200 -7.02 -21.89 38.86
C VAL A 200 -6.40 -21.66 37.48
N GLN A 201 -6.67 -22.55 36.51
CA GLN A 201 -6.17 -22.40 35.13
C GLN A 201 -6.68 -21.11 34.47
N ARG A 202 -7.96 -20.76 34.65
CA ARG A 202 -8.51 -19.48 34.15
C ARG A 202 -7.86 -18.27 34.82
N ALA A 203 -7.61 -18.33 36.13
CA ALA A 203 -6.93 -17.25 36.84
C ALA A 203 -5.48 -17.06 36.34
N GLU A 204 -4.75 -18.14 36.09
CA GLU A 204 -3.41 -18.09 35.50
C GLU A 204 -3.42 -17.56 34.07
N LEU A 205 -4.38 -17.99 33.24
CA LEU A 205 -4.53 -17.49 31.88
C LEU A 205 -4.80 -15.98 31.84
N LEU A 206 -5.71 -15.50 32.70
CA LEU A 206 -5.99 -14.06 32.83
C LEU A 206 -4.74 -13.29 33.27
N LYS A 207 -3.95 -13.84 34.20
CA LYS A 207 -2.69 -13.22 34.62
C LYS A 207 -1.69 -13.14 33.48
N ARG A 208 -1.54 -14.19 32.67
CA ARG A 208 -0.68 -14.17 31.46
C ARG A 208 -1.16 -13.14 30.43
N GLN A 209 -2.47 -13.07 30.19
CA GLN A 209 -3.04 -12.06 29.28
C GLN A 209 -2.78 -10.63 29.76
N GLN A 210 -2.90 -10.37 31.07
CA GLN A 210 -2.58 -9.06 31.64
C GLN A 210 -1.09 -8.71 31.49
N GLU A 211 -0.19 -9.68 31.67
CA GLU A 211 1.24 -9.47 31.50
C GLU A 211 1.61 -9.20 30.04
N GLU A 212 1.04 -9.95 29.09
CA GLU A 212 1.21 -9.70 27.65
C GLU A 212 0.69 -8.33 27.23
N ALA A 213 -0.49 -7.92 27.75
CA ALA A 213 -1.04 -6.60 27.49
C ALA A 213 -0.10 -5.49 28.00
N ARG A 214 0.49 -5.64 29.19
CA ARG A 214 1.49 -4.70 29.73
C ARG A 214 2.75 -4.65 28.86
N ARG A 215 3.27 -5.79 28.41
CA ARG A 215 4.44 -5.84 27.51
C ARG A 215 4.14 -5.17 26.17
N GLN A 216 2.94 -5.35 25.62
CA GLN A 216 2.53 -4.67 24.40
C GLN A 216 2.42 -3.15 24.59
N GLU A 217 1.87 -2.68 25.71
CA GLU A 217 1.81 -1.24 26.00
C GLU A 217 3.22 -0.63 26.13
N GLU A 218 4.11 -1.31 26.85
CA GLU A 218 5.50 -0.88 27.02
C GLU A 218 6.25 -0.84 25.68
N ALA A 219 6.10 -1.85 24.83
CA ALA A 219 6.67 -1.86 23.48
C ALA A 219 6.16 -0.70 22.63
N ARG A 220 4.86 -0.36 22.71
CA ARG A 220 4.29 0.80 22.00
C ARG A 220 4.83 2.12 22.52
N ARG A 221 5.08 2.25 23.84
CA ARG A 221 5.73 3.44 24.41
C ARG A 221 7.17 3.58 23.92
N GLN A 222 7.96 2.51 23.94
CA GLN A 222 9.33 2.53 23.43
C GLN A 222 9.39 2.90 21.95
N GLN A 223 8.47 2.36 21.14
CA GLN A 223 8.36 2.70 19.73
C GLN A 223 8.01 4.19 19.53
N ALA A 224 7.05 4.72 20.29
CA ALA A 224 6.67 6.13 20.22
C ALA A 224 7.82 7.06 20.64
N GLU A 225 8.60 6.70 21.66
CA GLU A 225 9.79 7.45 22.07
C GLU A 225 10.89 7.43 21.00
N TYR A 226 11.12 6.28 20.36
CA TYR A 226 12.05 6.16 19.24
C TYR A 226 11.62 7.05 18.06
N ASP A 227 10.35 6.99 17.67
CA ASP A 227 9.81 7.81 16.59
C ASP A 227 9.90 9.31 16.91
N ALA A 228 9.60 9.70 18.15
CA ALA A 228 9.74 11.08 18.61
C ALA A 228 11.20 11.56 18.55
N ARG A 229 12.16 10.71 18.92
CA ARG A 229 13.59 11.02 18.84
C ARG A 229 14.05 11.20 17.39
N MET A 230 13.63 10.32 16.48
CA MET A 230 13.94 10.43 15.06
C MET A 230 13.28 11.64 14.39
N ALA A 231 12.06 12.01 14.83
CA ALA A 231 11.40 13.22 14.38
C ALA A 231 12.12 14.49 14.88
N ALA A 232 12.57 14.50 16.13
CA ALA A 232 13.35 15.59 16.70
C ALA A 232 14.70 15.78 16.00
N GLN A 233 15.39 14.68 15.64
CA GLN A 233 16.62 14.74 14.84
C GLN A 233 16.39 15.35 13.46
N ARG A 234 15.36 14.89 12.73
CA ARG A 234 15.00 15.46 11.42
C ARG A 234 14.65 16.95 11.51
N ALA A 235 13.90 17.35 12.54
CA ALA A 235 13.58 18.76 12.76
C ALA A 235 14.81 19.60 13.12
N ALA A 236 15.82 19.03 13.78
CA ALA A 236 17.07 19.71 14.06
C ALA A 236 17.92 19.88 12.79
N GLU A 237 18.00 18.85 11.95
CA GLU A 237 18.66 18.87 10.64
C GLU A 237 18.03 19.91 9.72
N GLU A 238 16.70 19.93 9.59
CA GLU A 238 15.98 20.93 8.79
C GLU A 238 16.22 22.37 9.29
N ARG A 239 16.35 22.57 10.61
CA ARG A 239 16.71 23.88 11.17
C ARG A 239 18.15 24.26 10.85
N ALA A 240 19.07 23.31 10.85
CA ALA A 240 20.46 23.55 10.47
C ALA A 240 20.56 23.91 8.98
N GLU A 241 19.90 23.16 8.09
CA GLU A 241 19.83 23.48 6.67
C GLU A 241 19.21 24.85 6.41
N ARG A 242 18.13 25.22 7.12
CA ARG A 242 17.54 26.56 7.02
C ARG A 242 18.46 27.66 7.53
N ALA A 243 19.27 27.39 8.57
CA ALA A 243 20.24 28.35 9.07
C ALA A 243 21.39 28.55 8.07
N GLU A 244 21.88 27.47 7.44
CA GLU A 244 22.88 27.55 6.37
C GLU A 244 22.33 28.26 5.12
N ALA A 245 21.09 27.96 4.72
CA ALA A 245 20.44 28.63 3.61
C ALA A 245 20.30 30.15 3.86
N ARG A 246 19.92 30.55 5.08
CA ARG A 246 19.88 31.98 5.46
C ARG A 246 21.26 32.63 5.41
N ALA A 247 22.30 31.94 5.90
CA ALA A 247 23.67 32.46 5.83
C ALA A 247 24.16 32.61 4.36
N ALA A 248 23.75 31.71 3.47
CA ALA A 248 24.04 31.79 2.05
C ALA A 248 23.25 32.91 1.34
N ASP A 249 21.98 33.11 1.70
CA ASP A 249 21.14 34.19 1.20
C ASP A 249 21.66 35.57 1.63
N ASP A 250 22.14 35.72 2.87
CA ASP A 250 22.77 36.96 3.35
C ASP A 250 24.09 37.26 2.60
N ALA A 251 24.85 36.22 2.25
CA ALA A 251 26.06 36.35 1.41
C ALA A 251 25.72 36.69 -0.05
N PHE A 252 24.59 36.19 -0.57
CA PHE A 252 24.13 36.43 -1.93
C PHE A 252 23.44 37.80 -2.08
N ALA A 253 22.76 38.30 -1.03
CA ALA A 253 22.15 39.63 -1.00
C ALA A 253 23.17 40.77 -1.16
N GLY A 254 24.45 40.54 -0.78
CA GLY A 254 25.55 41.45 -1.09
C GLY A 254 25.96 41.49 -2.57
N ALA A 255 25.64 40.45 -3.35
CA ALA A 255 26.01 40.32 -4.77
C ALA A 255 24.85 40.64 -5.74
N LEU A 256 23.59 40.57 -5.29
CA LEU A 256 22.40 40.59 -6.15
C LEU A 256 21.77 41.98 -6.41
N MET A 257 22.42 43.09 -6.03
CA MET A 257 21.87 44.43 -6.30
C MET A 257 21.93 44.85 -7.79
N ASN A 258 22.42 44.01 -8.70
CA ASN A 258 22.55 44.31 -10.15
C ASN A 258 21.63 43.52 -11.11
N GLY A 259 20.70 42.66 -10.63
CA GLY A 259 19.99 41.70 -11.50
C GLY A 259 18.47 41.57 -11.36
N LEU A 260 17.76 42.61 -10.91
CA LEU A 260 16.48 42.42 -10.19
C LEU A 260 15.14 42.58 -10.94
N ASN A 261 15.09 42.59 -12.28
CA ASN A 261 13.80 42.74 -12.99
C ASN A 261 13.28 41.48 -13.71
N VAL A 262 14.09 40.45 -13.93
CA VAL A 262 13.64 39.20 -14.58
C VAL A 262 13.28 38.09 -13.56
N PHE A 263 13.90 38.11 -12.37
CA PHE A 263 13.78 37.04 -11.37
C PHE A 263 12.45 37.03 -10.58
N LYS A 264 11.74 38.18 -10.50
CA LYS A 264 10.50 38.31 -9.72
C LYS A 264 9.32 37.51 -10.28
N GLY A 265 9.27 37.30 -11.61
CA GLY A 265 8.20 36.58 -12.26
C GLY A 265 8.25 35.06 -12.03
N GLU A 266 9.45 34.47 -12.02
CA GLU A 266 9.63 33.03 -11.78
C GLU A 266 9.51 32.67 -10.31
N MET A 267 9.98 33.52 -9.39
CA MET A 267 9.76 33.31 -7.95
C MET A 267 8.28 33.30 -7.59
N ALA A 268 7.45 34.18 -8.15
CA ALA A 268 6.02 34.18 -7.90
C ALA A 268 5.33 32.88 -8.37
N LYS A 269 5.75 32.32 -9.50
CA LYS A 269 5.23 31.03 -10.00
C LYS A 269 5.67 29.85 -9.13
N ASN A 270 6.93 29.83 -8.71
CA ASN A 270 7.45 28.80 -7.81
C ASN A 270 6.75 28.85 -6.44
N GLN A 271 6.53 30.06 -5.91
CA GLN A 271 5.82 30.26 -4.65
C GLN A 271 4.34 29.83 -4.73
N ALA A 272 3.67 30.08 -5.86
CA ALA A 272 2.32 29.57 -6.10
C ALA A 272 2.29 28.03 -6.18
N GLN A 273 3.28 27.42 -6.83
CA GLN A 273 3.38 25.96 -6.91
C GLN A 273 3.66 25.32 -5.54
N GLN A 274 4.52 25.93 -4.73
CA GLN A 274 4.74 25.49 -3.35
C GLN A 274 3.48 25.64 -2.48
N ALA A 275 2.73 26.74 -2.63
CA ALA A 275 1.46 26.93 -1.93
C ALA A 275 0.44 25.85 -2.31
N GLN A 276 0.39 25.45 -3.59
CA GLN A 276 -0.46 24.35 -4.05
C GLN A 276 -0.03 23.00 -3.46
N GLN A 277 1.27 22.71 -3.42
CA GLN A 277 1.78 21.48 -2.80
C GLN A 277 1.47 21.44 -1.29
N GLN A 278 1.66 22.54 -0.58
CA GLN A 278 1.32 22.63 0.85
C GLN A 278 -0.19 22.48 1.09
N ALA A 279 -1.02 23.09 0.24
CA ALA A 279 -2.48 22.93 0.32
C ALA A 279 -2.91 21.48 0.08
N PHE A 280 -2.28 20.78 -0.86
CA PHE A 280 -2.53 19.37 -1.13
C PHE A 280 -2.16 18.49 0.07
N LEU A 281 -0.96 18.67 0.64
CA LEU A 281 -0.51 17.94 1.82
C LEU A 281 -1.42 18.19 3.03
N ALA A 282 -1.83 19.44 3.27
CA ALA A 282 -2.77 19.79 4.34
C ALA A 282 -4.17 19.17 4.13
N ASN A 283 -4.60 18.97 2.88
CA ASN A 283 -5.86 18.30 2.59
C ASN A 283 -5.75 16.78 2.81
N LEU A 284 -4.66 16.17 2.37
CA LEU A 284 -4.36 14.76 2.61
C LEU A 284 -4.30 14.45 4.12
N GLN A 285 -3.65 15.32 4.90
CA GLN A 285 -3.58 15.18 6.36
C GLN A 285 -4.95 15.29 7.03
N ARG A 286 -5.80 16.23 6.59
CA ARG A 286 -7.20 16.32 7.07
C ARG A 286 -8.00 15.06 6.73
N GLN A 287 -7.82 14.51 5.53
CA GLN A 287 -8.51 13.28 5.12
C GLN A 287 -8.08 12.08 5.99
N GLN A 288 -6.78 11.95 6.28
CA GLN A 288 -6.28 10.91 7.18
C GLN A 288 -6.83 11.05 8.61
N GLN A 289 -6.91 12.29 9.11
CA GLN A 289 -7.42 12.56 10.45
C GLN A 289 -8.93 12.26 10.54
N GLN A 290 -9.72 12.64 9.54
CA GLN A 290 -11.14 12.28 9.46
C GLN A 290 -11.36 10.76 9.42
N ALA A 291 -10.51 10.01 8.70
CA ALA A 291 -10.57 8.56 8.66
C ALA A 291 -10.16 7.91 9.99
N ALA A 292 -9.22 8.49 10.74
CA ALA A 292 -8.87 8.05 12.08
C ALA A 292 -10.04 8.28 13.06
N ASP A 293 -10.63 9.47 13.05
CA ASP A 293 -11.77 9.81 13.92
C ASP A 293 -13.02 8.97 13.61
N ALA A 294 -13.25 8.63 12.34
CA ALA A 294 -14.33 7.73 11.94
C ALA A 294 -14.14 6.32 12.53
N ARG A 295 -12.92 5.77 12.42
CA ARG A 295 -12.58 4.46 12.99
C ARG A 295 -12.69 4.43 14.51
N GLN A 296 -12.28 5.52 15.17
CA GLN A 296 -12.39 5.63 16.61
C GLN A 296 -13.85 5.65 17.08
N ARG A 297 -14.71 6.43 16.41
CA ARG A 297 -16.16 6.45 16.69
C ARG A 297 -16.84 5.10 16.45
N GLU A 298 -16.34 4.31 15.51
CA GLU A 298 -16.86 2.96 15.26
C GLU A 298 -16.41 1.97 16.33
N GLN A 299 -15.14 2.03 16.76
CA GLN A 299 -14.67 1.24 17.90
C GLN A 299 -15.41 1.59 19.20
N ASP A 300 -15.67 2.87 19.45
CA ASP A 300 -16.43 3.31 20.63
C ASP A 300 -17.88 2.80 20.59
N ARG A 301 -18.53 2.82 19.41
CA ARG A 301 -19.85 2.20 19.21
C ARG A 301 -19.82 0.69 19.47
N GLN A 302 -18.80 -0.02 18.99
CA GLN A 302 -18.65 -1.46 19.27
C GLN A 302 -18.46 -1.74 20.76
N ARG A 303 -17.66 -0.92 21.47
CA ARG A 303 -17.48 -1.05 22.92
C ARG A 303 -18.77 -0.79 23.70
N GLN A 304 -19.54 0.22 23.31
CA GLN A 304 -20.84 0.51 23.92
C GLN A 304 -21.84 -0.61 23.67
N ALA A 305 -21.90 -1.16 22.45
CA ALA A 305 -22.75 -2.30 22.11
C ALA A 305 -22.38 -3.54 22.93
N ALA A 306 -21.09 -3.86 23.03
CA ALA A 306 -20.61 -4.99 23.83
C ALA A 306 -20.90 -4.80 25.32
N ALA A 307 -20.75 -3.58 25.85
CA ALA A 307 -21.09 -3.27 27.24
C ALA A 307 -22.59 -3.41 27.52
N GLN A 308 -23.46 -2.96 26.60
CA GLN A 308 -24.90 -3.14 26.71
C GLN A 308 -25.30 -4.63 26.66
N GLU A 309 -24.67 -5.41 25.78
CA GLU A 309 -24.91 -6.85 25.69
C GLU A 309 -24.51 -7.56 27.00
N GLN A 310 -23.37 -7.19 27.60
CA GLN A 310 -22.96 -7.73 28.89
C GLN A 310 -23.95 -7.38 30.01
N LEU A 311 -24.47 -6.15 30.04
CA LEU A 311 -25.48 -5.74 31.01
C LEU A 311 -26.78 -6.55 30.83
N ALA A 312 -27.24 -6.71 29.60
CA ALA A 312 -28.43 -7.50 29.28
C ALA A 312 -28.27 -8.98 29.69
N ARG A 313 -27.10 -9.58 29.45
CA ARG A 313 -26.78 -10.95 29.90
C ARG A 313 -26.79 -11.07 31.43
N GLN A 314 -26.26 -10.07 32.15
CA GLN A 314 -26.30 -10.07 33.61
C GLN A 314 -27.73 -9.97 34.16
N GLN A 315 -28.58 -9.13 33.54
CA GLN A 315 -29.99 -9.02 33.92
C GLN A 315 -30.77 -10.32 33.63
N ALA A 316 -30.53 -10.95 32.48
CA ALA A 316 -31.15 -12.23 32.14
C ALA A 316 -30.73 -13.35 33.10
N ALA A 317 -29.44 -13.42 33.46
CA ALA A 317 -28.94 -14.39 34.43
C ALA A 317 -29.53 -14.17 35.83
N ALA A 318 -29.71 -12.91 36.25
CA ALA A 318 -30.35 -12.58 37.53
C ALA A 318 -31.84 -12.96 37.56
N ALA A 319 -32.57 -12.76 36.45
CA ALA A 319 -33.97 -13.14 36.34
C ALA A 319 -34.17 -14.67 36.36
N GLN A 320 -33.28 -15.43 35.71
CA GLN A 320 -33.31 -16.90 35.72
C GLN A 320 -32.99 -17.51 37.10
N ALA A 321 -32.28 -16.78 37.98
CA ALA A 321 -31.96 -17.27 39.32
C ALA A 321 -33.12 -17.16 40.34
N GLN A 322 -34.24 -16.51 39.99
CA GLN A 322 -35.36 -16.26 40.91
C GLN A 322 -36.46 -17.33 41.03
N PRO A 323 -36.81 -18.19 40.04
CA PRO A 323 -38.05 -18.99 40.15
C PRO A 323 -37.97 -20.26 41.00
N GLN A 324 -36.79 -20.80 41.33
CA GLN A 324 -36.71 -22.12 41.98
C GLN A 324 -36.87 -22.13 43.51
N ARG A 325 -37.05 -20.97 44.16
CA ARG A 325 -37.25 -20.91 45.63
C ARG A 325 -38.71 -21.00 46.08
N GLN A 326 -39.70 -21.05 45.18
CA GLN A 326 -41.12 -21.10 45.56
C GLN A 326 -41.82 -22.45 45.36
N ALA A 327 -41.18 -23.45 44.72
CA ALA A 327 -41.83 -24.73 44.42
C ALA A 327 -41.47 -25.89 45.38
N GLY A 328 -40.71 -25.63 46.45
CA GLY A 328 -40.30 -26.64 47.44
C GLY A 328 -40.78 -26.31 48.84
N ASN A 329 -42.09 -26.20 49.06
CA ASN A 329 -42.66 -26.14 50.41
C ASN A 329 -43.90 -27.03 50.50
N GLY A 330 -43.67 -28.33 50.30
CA GLY A 330 -44.57 -29.40 50.70
C GLY A 330 -43.98 -30.13 51.89
N GLY A 331 -44.27 -29.63 53.10
CA GLY A 331 -44.23 -30.41 54.34
C GLY A 331 -42.89 -30.49 55.08
N GLY A 332 -42.83 -29.84 56.25
CA GLY A 332 -41.97 -30.28 57.35
C GLY A 332 -40.92 -29.26 57.80
N THR A 333 -41.14 -28.67 58.97
CA THR A 333 -40.21 -27.85 59.78
C THR A 333 -39.78 -26.49 59.21
N ALA A 334 -40.37 -25.43 59.78
CA ALA A 334 -40.05 -24.03 59.54
C ALA A 334 -38.62 -23.68 60.03
N THR A 335 -37.62 -23.90 59.19
CA THR A 335 -36.26 -23.41 59.45
C THR A 335 -36.19 -21.94 59.08
N ARG A 336 -36.24 -21.08 60.09
CA ARG A 336 -36.10 -19.62 60.02
C ARG A 336 -34.86 -19.28 59.17
N PRO A 337 -34.97 -18.48 58.08
CA PRO A 337 -33.82 -18.09 57.29
C PRO A 337 -32.81 -17.40 58.21
N THR A 338 -31.58 -17.94 58.25
CA THR A 338 -30.53 -17.43 59.11
C THR A 338 -30.15 -16.01 58.69
N GLN A 339 -30.02 -15.12 59.67
CA GLN A 339 -29.72 -13.69 59.52
C GLN A 339 -28.50 -13.41 58.62
N ALA A 340 -27.57 -14.38 58.53
CA ALA A 340 -26.42 -14.35 57.63
C ALA A 340 -26.79 -14.27 56.13
N GLN A 341 -27.87 -14.92 55.71
CA GLN A 341 -28.29 -14.93 54.30
C GLN A 341 -28.95 -13.60 53.89
N ALA A 342 -29.70 -12.97 54.80
CA ALA A 342 -30.24 -11.63 54.61
C ALA A 342 -29.11 -10.58 54.49
N ASN A 343 -28.08 -10.70 55.34
CA ASN A 343 -26.92 -9.79 55.32
C ASN A 343 -26.08 -9.93 54.04
N GLN A 344 -25.87 -11.15 53.52
CA GLN A 344 -25.18 -11.34 52.23
C GLN A 344 -25.95 -10.74 51.05
N THR A 345 -27.28 -10.84 51.05
CA THR A 345 -28.10 -10.29 49.97
C THR A 345 -28.05 -8.76 49.99
N ALA A 346 -28.10 -8.15 51.18
CA ALA A 346 -27.95 -6.70 51.35
C ALA A 346 -26.56 -6.18 50.93
N GLN A 347 -25.47 -6.89 51.29
CA GLN A 347 -24.11 -6.53 50.86
C GLN A 347 -23.90 -6.65 49.35
N THR A 348 -24.51 -7.67 48.72
CA THR A 348 -24.39 -7.85 47.27
C THR A 348 -25.13 -6.74 46.52
N ALA A 349 -26.32 -6.35 47.00
CA ALA A 349 -27.06 -5.21 46.45
C ALA A 349 -26.30 -3.88 46.61
N GLN A 350 -25.70 -3.63 47.78
CA GLN A 350 -24.88 -2.43 47.99
C GLN A 350 -23.64 -2.38 47.08
N THR A 351 -22.93 -3.49 46.92
CA THR A 351 -21.75 -3.55 46.04
C THR A 351 -22.13 -3.33 44.57
N ALA A 352 -23.26 -3.89 44.13
CA ALA A 352 -23.76 -3.67 42.77
C ALA A 352 -24.15 -2.20 42.53
N GLN A 353 -24.78 -1.56 43.50
CA GLN A 353 -25.18 -0.17 43.41
C GLN A 353 -23.96 0.78 43.43
N ALA A 354 -22.94 0.49 44.23
CA ALA A 354 -21.68 1.22 44.23
C ALA A 354 -20.91 1.08 42.90
N ALA A 355 -20.91 -0.11 42.29
CA ALA A 355 -20.29 -0.33 41.00
C ALA A 355 -21.00 0.45 39.86
N GLN A 356 -22.34 0.50 39.88
CA GLN A 356 -23.11 1.30 38.92
C GLN A 356 -22.84 2.80 39.08
N ALA A 357 -22.79 3.31 40.32
CA ALA A 357 -22.46 4.71 40.57
C ALA A 357 -21.04 5.06 40.10
N ALA A 358 -20.06 4.18 40.31
CA ALA A 358 -18.70 4.38 39.83
C ALA A 358 -18.61 4.40 38.30
N GLN A 359 -19.36 3.54 37.60
CA GLN A 359 -19.42 3.54 36.14
C GLN A 359 -20.07 4.81 35.58
N ALA A 360 -21.15 5.28 36.20
CA ALA A 360 -21.80 6.54 35.83
C ALA A 360 -20.83 7.73 35.98
N ALA A 361 -20.12 7.81 37.11
CA ALA A 361 -19.12 8.85 37.34
C ALA A 361 -17.97 8.83 36.33
N GLN A 362 -17.50 7.63 35.94
CA GLN A 362 -16.47 7.50 34.90
C GLN A 362 -16.99 7.95 33.52
N ALA A 363 -18.23 7.61 33.17
CA ALA A 363 -18.84 8.04 31.91
C ALA A 363 -18.94 9.57 31.84
N GLU A 364 -19.39 10.22 32.91
CA GLU A 364 -19.47 11.69 32.98
C GLU A 364 -18.08 12.35 32.89
N ALA A 365 -17.06 11.75 33.52
CA ALA A 365 -15.69 12.27 33.45
C ALA A 365 -15.12 12.22 32.01
N VAL A 366 -15.36 11.11 31.29
CA VAL A 366 -14.96 10.97 29.88
C VAL A 366 -15.70 11.97 29.00
N GLU A 367 -17.01 12.15 29.22
CA GLU A 367 -17.79 13.12 28.46
C GLU A 367 -17.31 14.56 28.69
N ARG A 368 -16.97 14.91 29.93
CA ARG A 368 -16.39 16.22 30.28
C ARG A 368 -15.06 16.45 29.55
N GLN A 369 -14.18 15.44 29.53
CA GLN A 369 -12.89 15.53 28.85
C GLN A 369 -13.04 15.68 27.32
N LEU A 370 -14.03 15.01 26.73
CA LEU A 370 -14.35 15.18 25.30
C LEU A 370 -14.88 16.58 24.98
N ARG A 371 -15.75 17.14 25.84
CA ARG A 371 -16.26 18.50 25.69
C ARG A 371 -15.15 19.55 25.79
N GLU A 372 -14.21 19.37 26.71
CA GLU A 372 -13.03 20.25 26.85
C GLU A 372 -12.12 20.19 25.62
N ARG A 373 -11.81 18.99 25.10
CA ARG A 373 -11.02 18.84 23.86
C ARG A 373 -11.71 19.50 22.67
N ALA A 374 -13.01 19.29 22.51
CA ALA A 374 -13.79 19.91 21.44
C ALA A 374 -13.82 21.44 21.56
N ALA A 375 -13.84 21.99 22.78
CA ALA A 375 -13.75 23.43 23.00
C ALA A 375 -12.37 24.00 22.64
N ALA A 376 -11.29 23.33 23.05
CA ALA A 376 -9.92 23.72 22.71
C ALA A 376 -9.67 23.69 21.18
N GLU A 377 -10.22 22.69 20.49
CA GLU A 377 -10.09 22.59 19.03
C GLU A 377 -10.85 23.71 18.30
N ARG A 378 -12.04 24.09 18.78
CA ARG A 378 -12.76 25.27 18.26
C ARG A 378 -11.97 26.55 18.44
N GLN A 379 -11.32 26.75 19.59
CA GLN A 379 -10.44 27.92 19.80
C GLN A 379 -9.26 27.94 18.83
N ARG A 380 -8.62 26.79 18.58
CA ARG A 380 -7.52 26.69 17.62
C ARG A 380 -7.96 27.00 16.20
N GLN A 381 -9.15 26.55 15.79
CA GLN A 381 -9.71 26.90 14.48
C GLN A 381 -10.03 28.39 14.35
N GLN A 382 -10.52 29.03 15.40
CA GLN A 382 -10.75 30.49 15.41
C GLN A 382 -9.43 31.24 15.23
N GLN A 383 -8.37 30.88 15.96
CA GLN A 383 -7.05 31.50 15.81
C GLN A 383 -6.48 31.34 14.39
N LEU A 384 -6.65 30.18 13.75
CA LEU A 384 -6.21 29.96 12.38
C LEU A 384 -7.00 30.79 11.36
N ARG A 385 -8.30 31.00 11.59
CA ARG A 385 -9.12 31.89 10.75
C ARG A 385 -8.69 33.34 10.88
N GLU A 386 -8.41 33.80 12.10
CA GLU A 386 -7.91 35.15 12.35
C GLU A 386 -6.54 35.38 11.69
N GLN A 387 -5.62 34.40 11.78
CA GLN A 387 -4.34 34.47 11.07
C GLN A 387 -4.51 34.56 9.55
N ARG A 388 -5.37 33.73 8.96
CA ARG A 388 -5.66 33.80 7.51
C ARG A 388 -6.26 35.14 7.11
N GLN A 389 -7.19 35.67 7.89
CA GLN A 389 -7.76 36.99 7.62
C GLN A 389 -6.71 38.10 7.73
N ALA A 390 -5.76 37.99 8.65
CA ALA A 390 -4.64 38.92 8.74
C ALA A 390 -3.72 38.81 7.50
N GLU A 391 -3.38 37.60 7.06
CA GLU A 391 -2.60 37.36 5.84
C GLU A 391 -3.32 37.87 4.58
N GLU A 392 -4.61 37.62 4.44
CA GLU A 392 -5.43 38.11 3.34
C GLU A 392 -5.50 39.65 3.33
N ARG A 393 -5.58 40.29 4.50
CA ARG A 393 -5.51 41.76 4.60
C ARG A 393 -4.17 42.32 4.16
N VAL A 394 -3.06 41.65 4.53
CA VAL A 394 -1.72 42.03 4.07
C VAL A 394 -1.58 41.81 2.56
N ALA A 395 -2.11 40.71 2.02
CA ALA A 395 -2.11 40.44 0.58
C ALA A 395 -2.98 41.42 -0.22
N ALA A 396 -4.16 41.80 0.31
CA ALA A 396 -5.05 42.77 -0.31
C ALA A 396 -4.49 44.21 -0.29
N ALA A 397 -3.60 44.51 0.66
CA ALA A 397 -2.90 45.80 0.70
C ALA A 397 -1.73 45.88 -0.30
N ALA A 398 -1.37 44.78 -0.98
CA ALA A 398 -0.35 44.80 -2.02
C ALA A 398 -0.90 45.47 -3.29
N PRO A 399 -0.16 46.40 -3.93
CA PRO A 399 -0.63 47.11 -5.11
C PRO A 399 -0.89 46.15 -6.27
N ALA A 400 -2.09 46.20 -6.85
CA ALA A 400 -2.52 45.33 -7.94
C ALA A 400 -1.59 45.46 -9.17
N PRO A 401 -1.15 44.35 -9.78
CA PRO A 401 -0.38 44.40 -11.02
C PRO A 401 -1.26 44.96 -12.15
N ARG A 402 -0.70 45.93 -12.89
CA ARG A 402 -1.39 46.57 -14.03
C ARG A 402 -1.79 45.51 -15.08
N PRO A 403 -3.01 45.59 -15.64
CA PRO A 403 -3.47 44.64 -16.66
C PRO A 403 -2.63 44.76 -17.93
N ALA A 404 -2.12 43.63 -18.42
CA ALA A 404 -1.48 43.52 -19.72
C ALA A 404 -2.56 43.31 -20.81
N ASP A 405 -2.40 43.99 -21.94
CA ASP A 405 -3.34 44.01 -23.06
C ASP A 405 -3.61 42.63 -23.68
N PRO A 406 -4.83 42.38 -24.21
CA PRO A 406 -5.21 41.10 -24.79
C PRO A 406 -4.57 40.88 -26.19
N PRO A 407 -3.98 39.70 -26.48
CA PRO A 407 -3.40 39.43 -27.79
C PRO A 407 -4.47 39.14 -28.84
N GLN A 408 -4.41 39.90 -29.93
CA GLN A 408 -5.21 39.74 -31.14
C GLN A 408 -4.89 38.39 -31.83
N ARG A 409 -5.95 37.65 -32.19
CA ARG A 409 -5.87 36.40 -32.96
C ARG A 409 -5.75 36.70 -34.46
N ALA A 410 -4.62 36.33 -35.04
CA ALA A 410 -4.46 36.15 -36.49
C ALA A 410 -3.92 34.73 -36.76
N SER A 411 -4.55 34.04 -37.71
CA SER A 411 -4.32 32.65 -38.07
C SER A 411 -2.96 32.44 -38.77
N THR A 412 -2.00 31.87 -38.06
CA THR A 412 -0.75 31.26 -38.58
C THR A 412 -0.55 29.87 -37.93
N LEU A 413 -1.62 29.10 -37.84
CA LEU A 413 -1.83 28.02 -36.87
C LEU A 413 -0.97 26.74 -37.03
N ASP A 414 -0.06 26.66 -38.00
CA ASP A 414 0.58 25.39 -38.37
C ASP A 414 2.05 25.22 -37.91
N ASP A 415 2.62 26.21 -37.23
CA ASP A 415 3.97 26.09 -36.67
C ASP A 415 3.94 25.81 -35.15
N PRO A 416 4.08 24.54 -34.74
CA PRO A 416 4.04 24.16 -33.33
C PRO A 416 5.21 24.75 -32.53
N SER A 417 6.28 25.23 -33.18
CA SER A 417 7.39 25.90 -32.48
C SER A 417 6.95 27.18 -31.75
N ARG A 418 5.81 27.76 -32.12
CA ARG A 418 5.27 28.96 -31.47
C ARG A 418 4.59 28.71 -30.13
N CYS A 419 4.14 27.47 -29.89
CA CYS A 419 3.43 27.08 -28.67
C CYS A 419 4.21 26.08 -27.81
N VAL A 420 5.32 25.53 -28.30
CA VAL A 420 6.30 24.85 -27.44
C VAL A 420 7.24 25.89 -26.83
N SER A 421 7.51 25.78 -25.52
CA SER A 421 8.43 26.70 -24.86
C SER A 421 9.85 26.59 -25.41
N GLN A 422 10.61 27.68 -25.33
CA GLN A 422 12.04 27.64 -25.63
C GLN A 422 12.74 26.68 -24.65
N PRO A 423 13.78 25.94 -25.10
CA PRO A 423 14.50 25.02 -24.23
C PRO A 423 15.07 25.74 -23.00
N SER A 424 14.66 25.32 -21.81
CA SER A 424 15.20 25.83 -20.55
C SER A 424 16.29 24.89 -20.03
N GLN A 425 17.47 25.45 -19.76
CA GLN A 425 18.58 24.66 -19.24
C GLN A 425 18.34 24.31 -17.76
N VAL A 426 18.48 23.03 -17.44
CA VAL A 426 18.48 22.51 -16.07
C VAL A 426 19.72 21.65 -15.84
N ARG A 427 20.10 21.46 -14.58
CA ARG A 427 21.20 20.57 -14.23
C ARG A 427 20.79 19.12 -14.49
N ASN A 428 21.64 18.36 -15.16
CA ASN A 428 21.40 16.93 -15.35
C ASN A 428 21.63 16.18 -14.02
N PRO A 429 20.62 15.49 -13.45
CA PRO A 429 20.78 14.79 -12.18
C PRO A 429 21.66 13.52 -12.29
N ASN A 430 21.85 12.99 -13.50
CA ASN A 430 22.53 11.72 -13.72
C ASN A 430 24.06 11.83 -13.73
N CYS A 431 24.62 13.05 -13.79
CA CYS A 431 26.06 13.26 -13.84
C CYS A 431 26.44 14.64 -13.32
N LYS A 432 27.60 14.73 -12.65
CA LYS A 432 28.00 15.93 -11.89
C LYS A 432 28.04 17.21 -12.72
N GLU A 433 28.44 17.12 -13.99
CA GLU A 433 28.69 18.26 -14.87
C GLU A 433 27.84 18.27 -16.16
N GLY A 434 26.78 17.44 -16.21
CA GLY A 434 25.90 17.37 -17.38
C GLY A 434 24.85 18.49 -17.39
N THR A 435 24.35 18.81 -18.59
CA THR A 435 23.22 19.71 -18.78
C THR A 435 22.03 18.93 -19.32
N ALA A 436 20.83 19.38 -19.00
CA ALA A 436 19.60 18.89 -19.60
C ALA A 436 18.79 20.10 -20.05
N PHE A 437 17.98 19.92 -21.08
CA PHE A 437 17.07 20.96 -21.55
C PHE A 437 15.65 20.45 -21.47
N THR A 438 14.77 21.27 -20.91
CA THR A 438 13.34 20.98 -20.74
C THR A 438 12.52 21.90 -21.62
N VAL A 439 11.48 21.33 -22.23
CA VAL A 439 10.47 22.06 -23.01
C VAL A 439 9.08 21.68 -22.53
N THR A 440 8.13 22.59 -22.70
CA THR A 440 6.73 22.43 -22.32
C THR A 440 5.88 22.58 -23.57
N ASN A 441 5.05 21.60 -23.87
CA ASN A 441 4.08 21.73 -24.96
C ASN A 441 2.87 22.56 -24.49
N SER A 442 2.78 23.83 -24.88
CA SER A 442 1.57 24.65 -24.64
C SER A 442 0.62 24.66 -25.85
N CYS A 443 0.87 23.83 -26.86
CA CYS A 443 -0.03 23.65 -27.98
C CYS A 443 -1.27 22.86 -27.54
N ALA A 444 -2.39 23.08 -28.23
CA ALA A 444 -3.63 22.33 -27.98
C ALA A 444 -3.58 20.87 -28.48
N GLN A 445 -2.54 20.52 -29.24
CA GLN A 445 -2.36 19.19 -29.84
C GLN A 445 -1.01 18.58 -29.43
N PRO A 446 -0.87 17.24 -29.48
CA PRO A 446 0.41 16.58 -29.28
C PRO A 446 1.44 16.98 -30.35
N VAL A 447 2.70 17.08 -29.94
CA VAL A 447 3.82 17.46 -30.82
C VAL A 447 4.96 16.46 -30.71
N ASP A 448 5.74 16.33 -31.77
CA ASP A 448 7.03 15.64 -31.74
C ASP A 448 8.13 16.70 -31.56
N VAL A 449 9.04 16.47 -30.62
CA VAL A 449 10.13 17.40 -30.29
C VAL A 449 11.46 16.69 -30.46
N ARG A 450 12.42 17.33 -31.16
CA ARG A 450 13.84 16.95 -31.15
C ARG A 450 14.63 18.01 -30.40
N LEU A 451 15.42 17.57 -29.43
CA LEU A 451 16.38 18.40 -28.70
C LEU A 451 17.79 17.89 -28.96
N CYS A 452 18.66 18.80 -29.38
CA CYS A 452 20.08 18.55 -29.56
C CYS A 452 20.87 19.46 -28.63
N ILE A 453 21.76 18.88 -27.83
CA ILE A 453 22.63 19.63 -26.91
C ILE A 453 24.04 19.59 -27.49
N LYS A 454 24.68 20.75 -27.61
CA LYS A 454 26.06 20.82 -28.09
C LYS A 454 26.96 20.20 -27.03
N THR A 455 27.82 19.29 -27.45
CA THR A 455 28.79 18.64 -26.56
C THR A 455 30.04 19.48 -26.43
N ARG A 456 30.79 19.31 -25.34
CA ARG A 456 32.10 19.97 -25.15
C ARG A 456 33.14 19.60 -26.22
N GLN A 457 32.92 18.50 -26.94
CA GLN A 457 33.77 18.05 -28.05
C GLN A 457 33.38 18.69 -29.40
N GLY A 458 32.38 19.58 -29.41
CA GLY A 458 31.94 20.30 -30.60
C GLY A 458 30.85 19.60 -31.43
N GLY A 459 30.54 18.32 -31.15
CA GLY A 459 29.43 17.59 -31.79
C GLY A 459 28.08 17.86 -31.11
N TRP A 460 27.00 17.30 -31.68
CA TRP A 460 25.64 17.42 -31.14
C TRP A 460 25.14 16.08 -30.60
N ASP A 461 24.60 16.09 -29.39
CA ASP A 461 23.95 14.94 -28.75
C ASP A 461 22.44 15.16 -28.81
N CYS A 462 21.74 14.33 -29.60
CA CYS A 462 20.34 14.57 -29.98
C CYS A 462 19.42 13.45 -29.48
N GLY A 463 18.30 13.85 -28.89
CA GLY A 463 17.17 12.98 -28.60
C GLY A 463 15.89 13.49 -29.23
N ALA A 464 14.91 12.60 -29.40
CA ALA A 464 13.57 12.96 -29.83
C ALA A 464 12.53 12.31 -28.91
N SER A 465 11.42 13.02 -28.70
CA SER A 465 10.22 12.50 -28.06
C SER A 465 9.03 12.69 -28.99
N TRP A 466 8.24 11.62 -29.11
CA TRP A 466 7.13 11.53 -30.04
C TRP A 466 5.82 11.68 -29.27
N GLY A 467 4.92 12.56 -29.71
CA GLY A 467 3.60 12.74 -29.09
C GLY A 467 3.60 13.37 -27.70
N VAL A 468 4.47 14.35 -27.43
CA VAL A 468 4.41 15.15 -26.20
C VAL A 468 3.05 15.83 -26.11
N GLY A 469 2.22 15.42 -25.15
CA GLY A 469 0.83 15.87 -25.02
C GLY A 469 0.68 17.34 -24.60
N PRO A 470 -0.50 17.95 -24.77
CA PRO A 470 -0.79 19.32 -24.30
C PRO A 470 -0.52 19.47 -22.79
N GLY A 471 0.22 20.52 -22.42
CA GLY A 471 0.64 20.82 -21.05
C GLY A 471 1.74 19.90 -20.50
N ALA A 472 2.24 18.93 -21.28
CA ALA A 472 3.28 18.03 -20.83
C ALA A 472 4.68 18.63 -21.01
N ASP A 473 5.57 18.27 -20.10
CA ASP A 473 6.99 18.59 -20.17
C ASP A 473 7.79 17.40 -20.70
N TRP A 474 8.84 17.69 -21.46
CA TRP A 474 9.84 16.70 -21.84
C TRP A 474 11.24 17.29 -21.64
N SER A 475 12.15 16.46 -21.11
CA SER A 475 13.53 16.85 -20.84
C SER A 475 14.50 15.86 -21.48
N TYR A 476 15.55 16.39 -22.11
CA TYR A 476 16.62 15.58 -22.69
C TYR A 476 17.95 15.88 -21.96
N PRO A 477 18.54 14.89 -21.26
CA PRO A 477 19.80 15.06 -20.55
C PRO A 477 21.02 14.65 -21.39
N SER A 478 22.12 15.41 -21.31
CA SER A 478 23.43 15.03 -21.84
C SER A 478 24.53 15.20 -20.79
N CYS A 479 25.36 14.17 -20.60
CA CYS A 479 26.48 14.23 -19.64
C CYS A 479 27.71 14.96 -20.17
N ARG A 480 27.79 15.20 -21.48
CA ARG A 480 28.86 15.98 -22.11
C ARG A 480 28.34 17.29 -22.71
N GLY A 481 27.08 17.62 -22.42
CA GLY A 481 26.40 18.81 -22.92
C GLY A 481 26.98 20.11 -22.38
N THR A 482 26.89 21.17 -23.18
CA THR A 482 27.14 22.56 -22.79
C THR A 482 25.80 23.27 -22.52
N SER A 483 25.83 24.59 -22.38
CA SER A 483 24.65 25.45 -22.28
C SER A 483 24.00 25.80 -23.64
N THR A 484 24.44 25.19 -24.74
CA THR A 484 23.89 25.44 -26.08
C THR A 484 22.99 24.30 -26.50
N ALA A 485 21.74 24.62 -26.88
CA ALA A 485 20.78 23.67 -27.40
C ALA A 485 20.21 24.14 -28.75
N PHE A 486 19.81 23.17 -29.56
CA PHE A 486 19.02 23.33 -30.76
C PHE A 486 17.73 22.52 -30.60
N MET A 487 16.60 23.09 -31.00
CA MET A 487 15.30 22.44 -30.93
C MET A 487 14.62 22.51 -32.28
N ASP A 488 13.97 21.41 -32.67
CA ASP A 488 12.99 21.42 -33.74
C ASP A 488 11.71 20.72 -33.30
N VAL A 489 10.56 21.25 -33.74
CA VAL A 489 9.23 20.82 -33.31
C VAL A 489 8.34 20.63 -34.53
N ARG A 490 7.58 19.53 -34.56
CA ARG A 490 6.54 19.30 -35.58
C ARG A 490 5.28 18.74 -34.93
N SER A 491 4.14 18.86 -35.60
CA SER A 491 2.90 18.25 -35.11
C SER A 491 3.06 16.73 -35.09
N ALA A 492 2.51 16.08 -34.06
CA ALA A 492 2.59 14.62 -33.95
C ALA A 492 1.95 13.95 -35.18
N GLY A 493 2.66 12.97 -35.76
CA GLY A 493 2.23 12.29 -36.98
C GLY A 493 2.57 13.03 -38.29
N SER A 494 3.23 14.20 -38.21
CA SER A 494 3.75 14.87 -39.41
C SER A 494 4.91 14.07 -40.03
N ASN A 495 4.93 13.98 -41.37
CA ASN A 495 6.03 13.38 -42.12
C ASN A 495 7.22 14.34 -42.34
N ARG A 496 7.13 15.59 -41.87
CA ARG A 496 8.23 16.57 -41.99
C ARG A 496 9.44 16.08 -41.21
N ARG A 497 10.59 15.88 -41.85
CA ARG A 497 11.84 15.52 -41.13
C ARG A 497 12.23 16.62 -40.14
N PHE A 498 12.80 16.22 -39.01
CA PHE A 498 13.42 17.19 -38.12
C PHE A 498 14.63 17.83 -38.80
N ALA A 499 14.77 19.14 -38.62
CA ALA A 499 15.96 19.88 -39.00
C ALA A 499 17.16 19.38 -38.21
N ASP A 500 18.34 19.52 -38.81
CA ASP A 500 19.62 19.26 -38.16
C ASP A 500 20.19 20.54 -37.56
N PRO A 501 20.92 20.44 -36.45
CA PRO A 501 21.53 21.60 -35.82
C PRO A 501 22.65 22.19 -36.71
N PRO A 502 22.89 23.51 -36.62
CA PRO A 502 23.89 24.20 -37.43
C PRO A 502 25.35 23.86 -37.07
#